data_AF-A0A832QB02-F1
#
_entry.id   AF-A0A832QB02-F1
#
_cell.length_a   1.000
_cell.length_b   1.000
_cell.length_c   1.000
_cell.angle_alpha   90.00
_cell.angle_beta   90.00
_cell.angle_gamma   90.00
#
_symmetry.space_group_name_H-M   'P 1'
#
loop_
_entity.id
_entity.type
_entity.pdbx_description
1 polymer ?
#
loop_
_entity_poly.entity_id
_entity_poly.type
_entity_poly.pdbx_seq_one_letter_code
_entity_poly.pdbx_strand_id
1 'polypeptide(L)' 'MSRYRPPSPPMAPYITAEGEAVLRAELEQLWRVERPLVTRQVSEAAAQGDRSENAEYIYGKRRLREIDRRVRYLRKRLDT' A
#
# COMPACT_ATOMS: atom_id res chain seq x y z
N MET A 1 8.17 -23.66 24.61
CA MET A 1 9.23 -23.42 23.60
C MET A 1 8.56 -23.17 22.25
N SER A 2 8.64 -21.94 21.72
CA SER A 2 8.08 -21.63 20.39
C SER A 2 8.88 -22.37 19.31
N ARG A 3 8.21 -23.14 18.45
CA ARG A 3 8.87 -23.88 17.36
C ARG A 3 9.28 -22.87 16.29
N TYR A 4 10.58 -22.60 16.19
CA TYR A 4 11.13 -21.78 15.11
C TYR A 4 10.74 -22.40 13.75
N ARG A 5 10.10 -21.62 12.89
CA ARG A 5 9.82 -21.98 11.50
C ARG A 5 10.70 -21.11 10.60
N PRO A 6 11.65 -21.68 9.85
CA PRO A 6 12.46 -20.90 8.93
C PRO A 6 11.57 -20.29 7.82
N PRO A 7 11.94 -19.13 7.28
CA PRO A 7 11.23 -18.52 6.15
C PRO A 7 11.32 -19.42 4.91
N SER A 8 10.29 -19.38 4.07
CA SER A 8 10.29 -20.08 2.78
C SER A 8 11.39 -19.52 1.85
N PRO A 9 12.02 -20.36 1.01
CA PRO A 9 12.99 -19.89 0.03
C PRO A 9 12.33 -18.92 -0.96
N PRO A 10 13.10 -17.98 -1.56
CA PRO A 10 12.57 -17.02 -2.51
C PRO A 10 12.01 -17.74 -3.75
N MET A 11 10.84 -17.30 -4.21
CA MET A 11 10.25 -17.78 -5.46
C MET A 11 10.98 -17.15 -6.66
N ALA A 12 10.93 -17.82 -7.81
CA ALA A 12 11.51 -17.32 -9.04
C ALA A 12 10.93 -15.94 -9.43
N PRO A 13 11.76 -14.99 -9.91
CA PRO A 13 11.33 -13.61 -10.15
C PRO A 13 10.51 -13.42 -11.44
N TYR A 14 10.30 -14.48 -12.23
CA TYR A 14 9.71 -14.37 -13.56
C TYR A 14 8.28 -13.83 -13.54
N ILE A 15 8.01 -12.90 -14.46
CA ILE A 15 6.70 -12.33 -14.76
C ILE A 15 6.54 -12.23 -16.28
N THR A 16 5.31 -12.35 -16.78
CA THR A 16 5.03 -12.08 -18.19
C THR A 16 5.00 -10.57 -18.44
N ALA A 17 5.28 -10.13 -19.67
CA ALA A 17 5.23 -8.70 -20.02
C ALA A 17 3.85 -8.08 -19.75
N GLU A 18 2.77 -8.82 -20.01
CA GLU A 18 1.40 -8.42 -19.69
C GLU A 18 1.19 -8.24 -18.17
N GLY A 19 1.68 -9.20 -17.38
CA GLY A 19 1.60 -9.13 -15.93
C GLY A 19 2.36 -7.93 -15.37
N GLU A 20 3.55 -7.65 -15.93
CA GLU A 20 4.34 -6.46 -15.56
C GLU A 20 3.59 -5.16 -15.87
N ALA A 21 2.97 -5.05 -17.04
CA ALA A 21 2.19 -3.87 -17.44
C ALA A 21 1.02 -3.61 -16.48
N VAL A 22 0.30 -4.65 -16.06
CA VAL A 22 -0.79 -4.55 -15.08
C VAL A 22 -0.26 -4.05 -13.72
N LEU A 23 0.84 -4.63 -13.23
CA LEU A 23 1.43 -4.21 -11.95
C LEU A 23 1.97 -2.79 -12.00
N ARG A 24 2.55 -2.34 -13.11
CA ARG A 24 2.98 -0.96 -13.33
C ARG A 24 1.79 0.00 -13.34
N ALA A 25 0.71 -0.35 -14.05
CA ALA A 25 -0.51 0.45 -14.07
C ALA A 25 -1.12 0.58 -12.67
N GLU A 26 -1.18 -0.51 -11.91
CA GLU A 26 -1.64 -0.48 -10.51
C GLU A 26 -0.75 0.41 -9.63
N LEU A 27 0.58 0.30 -9.78
CA LEU A 27 1.53 1.14 -9.02
C LEU A 27 1.31 2.63 -9.32
N GLU A 28 1.18 2.99 -10.58
CA GLU A 28 0.96 4.39 -11.01
C GLU A 28 -0.38 4.92 -10.48
N GLN A 29 -1.44 4.12 -10.54
CA GLN A 29 -2.75 4.49 -10.00
C GLN A 29 -2.68 4.74 -8.49
N LEU A 30 -2.07 3.81 -7.75
CA LEU A 30 -1.93 3.92 -6.29
C LEU A 30 -1.07 5.13 -5.91
N TRP A 31 0.02 5.38 -6.63
CA TRP A 31 0.98 6.42 -6.27
C TRP A 31 0.56 7.83 -6.70
N ARG A 32 0.04 7.99 -7.92
CA ARG A 32 -0.31 9.31 -8.49
C ARG A 32 -1.72 9.76 -8.14
N VAL A 33 -2.65 8.82 -7.96
CA VAL A 33 -4.08 9.15 -7.82
C VAL A 33 -4.56 8.87 -6.40
N GLU A 34 -4.54 7.61 -5.96
CA GLU A 34 -5.18 7.23 -4.70
C GLU A 34 -4.45 7.79 -3.48
N ARG A 35 -3.11 7.63 -3.40
CA ARG A 35 -2.35 8.07 -2.22
C ARG A 35 -2.49 9.58 -1.96
N PRO A 36 -2.39 10.48 -2.96
CA PRO A 36 -2.61 11.91 -2.72
C PRO A 36 -4.05 12.23 -2.31
N LEU A 37 -5.05 11.57 -2.91
CA LEU A 37 -6.47 11.74 -2.55
C LEU A 37 -6.73 11.39 -1.09
N VAL A 38 -6.33 10.18 -0.67
CA VAL A 38 -6.53 9.74 0.72
C VAL A 38 -5.73 10.62 1.69
N THR A 39 -4.55 11.10 1.29
CA THR A 39 -3.76 12.03 2.11
C THR A 39 -4.51 13.34 2.37
N ARG A 40 -5.15 13.90 1.33
CA ARG A 40 -5.98 15.10 1.46
C ARG A 40 -7.16 14.85 2.38
N GLN A 41 -7.91 13.77 2.16
CA GLN A 41 -9.05 13.39 3.02
C GLN A 41 -8.64 13.24 4.49
N VAL A 42 -7.51 12.56 4.76
CA VAL A 42 -6.97 12.41 6.12
C VAL A 42 -6.58 13.76 6.72
N SER A 43 -6.02 14.67 5.92
CA SER A 43 -5.66 16.02 6.37
C SER A 43 -6.90 16.85 6.71
N GLU A 44 -7.95 16.78 5.88
CA GLU A 44 -9.23 17.45 6.09
C GLU A 44 -9.93 16.92 7.35
N ALA A 45 -10.03 15.59 7.49
CA ALA A 45 -10.58 14.94 8.67
C ALA A 45 -9.79 15.29 9.94
N ALA A 46 -8.46 15.43 9.84
CA ALA A 46 -7.61 15.83 10.96
C ALA A 46 -7.79 17.30 11.37
N ALA A 47 -8.33 18.16 10.49
CA ALA A 47 -8.64 19.55 10.78
C ALA A 47 -10.04 19.75 11.40
N GLN A 48 -10.96 18.80 11.20
CA GLN A 48 -12.35 18.89 11.64
C GLN A 48 -12.61 18.50 13.10
N GLY A 49 -11.65 17.90 13.82
CA GLY A 49 -11.86 17.57 15.23
C GLY A 49 -10.88 16.58 15.85
N ASP A 50 -11.34 15.90 16.90
CA ASP A 50 -10.56 14.92 17.64
C ASP A 50 -10.24 13.69 16.77
N ARG A 51 -8.95 13.43 16.60
CA ARG A 51 -8.41 12.33 15.79
C ARG A 51 -8.71 10.96 16.37
N SER A 52 -9.03 10.88 17.67
CA SER A 52 -9.32 9.61 18.34
C SER A 52 -10.75 9.13 18.12
N GLU A 53 -11.69 10.04 17.85
CA GLU A 53 -13.11 9.72 17.64
C GLU A 53 -13.55 9.86 16.17
N ASN A 54 -12.82 10.64 15.36
CA ASN A 54 -13.15 10.83 13.96
C ASN A 54 -12.92 9.55 13.14
N ALA A 55 -14.02 8.88 12.79
CA ALA A 55 -14.02 7.67 11.98
C ALA A 55 -13.31 7.86 10.63
N GLU A 56 -13.52 8.99 9.95
CA GLU A 56 -12.93 9.26 8.64
C GLU A 56 -11.40 9.35 8.73
N TYR A 57 -10.88 9.96 9.78
CA TYR A 57 -9.45 9.99 10.05
C TYR A 57 -8.88 8.57 10.29
N ILE A 58 -9.54 7.76 11.13
CA ILE A 58 -9.11 6.39 11.45
C ILE A 58 -9.08 5.53 10.18
N TYR A 59 -10.17 5.56 9.40
CA TYR A 59 -10.28 4.80 8.16
C TYR A 59 -9.28 5.27 7.11
N GLY A 60 -9.12 6.59 6.91
CA GLY A 60 -8.16 7.15 5.98
C GLY A 60 -6.72 6.77 6.35
N LYS A 61 -6.35 6.79 7.64
CA LYS A 61 -5.04 6.30 8.10
C LYS A 61 -4.83 4.80 7.87
N ARG A 62 -5.89 3.98 8.00
CA ARG A 62 -5.82 2.55 7.64
C ARG A 62 -5.59 2.38 6.13
N ARG A 63 -6.35 3.10 5.30
CA ARG A 63 -6.22 3.06 3.84
C ARG A 63 -4.85 3.52 3.36
N LEU A 64 -4.28 4.58 3.93
CA LEU A 64 -2.90 5.02 3.61
C LEU A 64 -1.87 3.90 3.86
N ARG A 65 -1.99 3.18 4.98
CA ARG A 65 -1.10 2.05 5.29
C ARG A 65 -1.24 0.89 4.31
N GLU A 66 -2.46 0.60 3.87
CA GLU A 66 -2.73 -0.42 2.85
C GLU A 66 -2.09 -0.04 1.52
N ILE A 67 -2.26 1.20 1.08
CA ILE A 67 -1.66 1.73 -0.16
C ILE A 67 -0.12 1.66 -0.07
N ASP A 68 0.48 2.18 1.00
CA ASP A 68 1.93 2.17 1.17
C ASP A 68 2.51 0.74 1.20
N ARG A 69 1.80 -0.21 1.83
CA ARG A 69 2.18 -1.63 1.83
C ARG A 69 2.15 -2.21 0.42
N ARG A 70 1.10 -1.91 -0.36
CA ARG A 70 0.96 -2.40 -1.73
C ARG A 70 2.00 -1.80 -2.66
N VAL A 71 2.21 -0.48 -2.58
CA VAL A 71 3.26 0.23 -3.34
C VAL A 71 4.64 -0.36 -3.07
N ARG A 72 4.98 -0.63 -1.80
CA ARG A 72 6.26 -1.27 -1.44
C ARG A 72 6.41 -2.65 -2.07
N TYR A 73 5.34 -3.46 -2.03
CA TYR A 73 5.34 -4.79 -2.65
C TYR A 73 5.53 -4.70 -4.18
N LEU A 74 4.78 -3.82 -4.85
CA LEU A 74 4.83 -3.64 -6.30
C LEU A 74 6.21 -3.16 -6.74
N ARG A 75 6.78 -2.13 -6.08
CA ARG A 75 8.14 -1.65 -6.37
C ARG A 75 9.17 -2.77 -6.24
N LYS A 76 9.12 -3.54 -5.15
CA LYS A 76 10.04 -4.67 -4.95
C LYS A 76 9.90 -5.75 -6.02
N ARG A 77 8.69 -5.97 -6.55
CA ARG A 77 8.44 -6.97 -7.60
C ARG A 77 8.83 -6.51 -9.00
N LEU A 78 8.79 -5.20 -9.27
CA LEU A 78 9.11 -4.61 -10.58
C LEU A 78 10.60 -4.22 -10.73
N ASP A 79 11.34 -4.17 -9.61
CA ASP A 79 12.79 -3.87 -9.58
C ASP A 79 13.66 -5.14 -9.72
N THR A 80 13.04 -6.32 -9.59
CA THR A 80 13.66 -7.63 -9.91
C THR A 80 13.63 -7.92 -11.40
#